data_AF-A0A350YVE5-F1
#
_entry.id   AF-A0A350YVE5-F1
#
_cell.length_a   1.000
_cell.length_b   1.000
_cell.length_c   1.000
_cell.angle_alpha   90.00
_cell.angle_beta   90.00
_cell.angle_gamma   90.00
#
_symmetry.space_group_name_H-M   'P 1'
#
loop_
_entity.id
_entity.type
_entity.pdbx_description
1 polymer ?
#
loop_
_entity_poly.entity_id
_entity_poly.type
_entity_poly.pdbx_seq_one_letter_code
_entity_poly.pdbx_strand_id
1 'polypeptide(L)'
;MHIPEHLIIQGDIRGFEHFMASSNDRLLPSVSIDTVIFSIIESKLNVLVLKISGTDYQMIPGGYVAKDEELDDAAYRILNERTGISNLFLEQFYTSGRVNRATDIRLKEILENSGYVMPEGNWFEQRFISVCYYALIDSSMVKPNSPSGFFEYRWLDPDSLPVLFFDHNMLINRAVERLRIDMDQKLVGFNLLNETFTMNELQSVYEAVFQNKFSRANFQRKMLSLDILERLDKLYTGGSHKAPYLYRFKQSQVGF
;
A
#
# COMPACT_ATOMS: atom_id res chain seq x y z
N MET A 1 -13.08 -12.04 10.13
CA MET A 1 -13.07 -13.00 9.01
C MET A 1 -11.88 -13.92 9.22
N HIS A 2 -12.07 -15.24 9.28
CA HIS A 2 -10.98 -16.20 9.49
C HIS A 2 -10.26 -16.35 8.15
N ILE A 3 -9.03 -15.85 8.04
CA ILE A 3 -8.21 -15.98 6.84
C ILE A 3 -7.85 -17.48 6.72
N PRO A 4 -8.23 -18.16 5.63
CA PRO A 4 -7.90 -19.56 5.48
C PRO A 4 -6.38 -19.76 5.44
N GLU A 5 -5.83 -20.57 6.35
CA GLU A 5 -4.38 -20.80 6.49
C GLU A 5 -3.70 -21.26 5.18
N HIS A 6 -4.45 -21.84 4.25
CA HIS A 6 -3.97 -22.35 2.97
C HIS A 6 -3.82 -21.28 1.87
N LEU A 7 -4.34 -20.06 2.07
CA LEU A 7 -4.12 -18.92 1.17
C LEU A 7 -2.86 -18.14 1.53
N ILE A 8 -2.27 -18.45 2.69
CA ILE A 8 -1.03 -17.86 3.17
C ILE A 8 0.11 -18.71 2.62
N ILE A 9 1.00 -18.11 1.82
CA ILE A 9 2.31 -18.71 1.58
C ILE A 9 2.99 -18.79 2.94
N GLN A 10 3.08 -19.99 3.54
CA GLN A 10 4.00 -20.19 4.65
C GLN A 10 5.37 -19.91 4.04
N GLY A 11 6.01 -18.81 4.42
CA GLY A 11 7.25 -18.39 3.79
C GLY A 11 8.46 -19.19 4.30
N ASP A 12 8.39 -20.49 4.10
CA ASP A 12 9.52 -21.32 3.79
C ASP A 12 9.26 -21.94 2.41
N ILE A 13 10.21 -22.70 1.89
CA ILE A 13 10.04 -23.32 0.57
C ILE A 13 8.85 -24.29 0.54
N ARG A 14 8.50 -24.90 1.69
CA ARG A 14 7.38 -25.84 1.80
C ARG A 14 6.03 -25.16 1.70
N GLY A 15 5.87 -23.95 2.24
CA GLY A 15 4.63 -23.22 2.01
C GLY A 15 4.50 -22.68 0.60
N PHE A 16 5.61 -22.37 -0.07
CA PHE A 16 5.59 -22.07 -1.50
C PHE A 16 5.22 -23.30 -2.35
N GLU A 17 5.78 -24.47 -2.03
CA GLU A 17 5.37 -25.76 -2.62
C GLU A 17 3.88 -26.04 -2.43
N HIS A 18 3.38 -25.88 -1.21
CA HIS A 18 1.97 -26.06 -0.89
C HIS A 18 1.07 -25.08 -1.64
N PHE A 19 1.49 -23.82 -1.71
CA PHE A 19 0.82 -22.79 -2.48
C PHE A 19 0.73 -23.19 -3.95
N MET A 20 1.85 -23.61 -4.56
CA MET A 20 1.88 -24.03 -5.96
C MET A 20 0.97 -25.24 -6.23
N ALA A 21 0.93 -26.21 -5.32
CA ALA A 21 0.15 -27.43 -5.46
C ALA A 21 -1.38 -27.22 -5.30
N SER A 22 -1.82 -26.22 -4.53
CA SER A 22 -3.24 -26.05 -4.17
C SER A 22 -3.94 -24.85 -4.81
N SER A 23 -3.19 -23.94 -5.42
CA SER A 23 -3.71 -22.64 -5.86
C SER A 23 -4.57 -22.68 -7.12
N ASN A 24 -4.23 -23.52 -8.11
CA ASN A 24 -4.91 -23.51 -9.41
C ASN A 24 -6.42 -23.82 -9.32
N ASP A 25 -6.81 -24.62 -8.33
CA ASP A 25 -8.21 -24.99 -8.13
C ASP A 25 -9.02 -23.88 -7.45
N ARG A 26 -8.37 -22.96 -6.73
CA ARG A 26 -9.01 -21.98 -5.85
C ARG A 26 -8.86 -20.53 -6.33
N LEU A 27 -7.78 -20.22 -7.03
CA LEU A 27 -7.48 -18.87 -7.49
C LEU A 27 -7.98 -18.67 -8.93
N LEU A 28 -8.46 -17.46 -9.19
CA LEU A 28 -8.84 -17.01 -10.51
C LEU A 28 -7.58 -16.98 -11.40
N PRO A 29 -7.55 -17.74 -12.51
CA PRO A 29 -6.37 -17.78 -13.36
C PRO A 29 -6.05 -16.41 -13.96
N SER A 30 -4.76 -16.10 -14.07
CA SER A 30 -4.26 -14.90 -14.77
C SER A 30 -4.71 -13.55 -14.19
N VAL A 31 -5.30 -13.50 -13.00
CA VAL A 31 -5.66 -12.24 -12.32
C VAL A 31 -4.93 -12.14 -10.99
N SER A 32 -4.22 -11.03 -10.81
CA SER A 32 -3.54 -10.69 -9.55
C SER A 32 -3.99 -9.32 -9.05
N ILE A 33 -3.63 -9.02 -7.80
CA ILE A 33 -3.76 -7.70 -7.20
C ILE A 33 -2.39 -7.27 -6.69
N ASP A 34 -2.03 -6.02 -6.99
CA ASP A 34 -0.85 -5.36 -6.44
C ASP A 34 -1.28 -4.10 -5.70
N THR A 35 -0.81 -3.96 -4.46
CA THR A 35 -1.21 -2.87 -3.56
C THR A 35 -0.02 -2.01 -3.20
N VAL A 36 -0.05 -0.74 -3.60
CA VAL A 36 0.92 0.27 -3.20
C VAL A 36 0.45 0.93 -1.91
N ILE A 37 1.11 0.63 -0.80
CA ILE A 37 0.70 1.13 0.52
C ILE A 37 1.58 2.31 0.90
N PHE A 38 0.96 3.46 1.13
CA PHE A 38 1.64 4.69 1.53
C PHE A 38 1.43 5.00 3.02
N SER A 39 2.45 5.61 3.61
CA SER A 39 2.39 6.24 4.94
C SER A 39 3.24 7.52 4.92
N ILE A 40 2.95 8.44 5.84
CA ILE A 40 3.84 9.56 6.14
C ILE A 40 4.69 9.20 7.36
N ILE A 41 6.00 9.12 7.16
CA ILE A 41 6.99 8.84 8.22
C ILE A 41 8.00 9.98 8.21
N GLU A 42 8.22 10.59 9.38
CA GLU A 42 9.14 11.73 9.53
C GLU A 42 8.90 12.85 8.50
N SER A 43 7.63 13.18 8.23
CA SER A 43 7.21 14.18 7.23
C SER A 43 7.60 13.87 5.78
N LYS A 44 7.83 12.59 5.44
CA LYS A 44 8.09 12.13 4.08
C LYS A 44 7.10 11.04 3.67
N LEU A 45 6.72 11.05 2.40
CA LEU A 45 5.98 9.95 1.81
C LEU A 45 6.87 8.70 1.76
N ASN A 46 6.37 7.61 2.31
CA ASN A 46 7.02 6.31 2.25
C ASN A 46 6.06 5.28 1.66
N VAL A 47 6.62 4.26 1.01
CA VAL A 47 5.91 3.11 0.49
C VAL A 47 6.36 1.85 1.23
N LEU A 48 5.40 0.97 1.55
CA LEU A 48 5.71 -0.34 2.12
C LEU A 48 6.23 -1.27 1.03
N VAL A 49 7.39 -1.86 1.27
CA VAL A 49 7.95 -2.97 0.48
C VAL A 49 8.20 -4.18 1.37
N LEU A 50 8.10 -5.36 0.76
CA LEU A 50 8.38 -6.65 1.34
C LEU A 50 9.73 -7.11 0.81
N LYS A 51 10.74 -7.21 1.68
CA LYS A 51 12.05 -7.77 1.35
C LYS A 51 12.07 -9.25 1.65
N ILE A 52 12.52 -10.07 0.70
CA ILE A 52 12.70 -11.51 0.91
C ILE A 52 13.91 -11.73 1.85
N SER A 53 13.65 -12.37 2.99
CA SER A 53 14.65 -12.71 4.01
C SER A 53 15.82 -13.47 3.39
N GLY A 54 17.05 -13.06 3.75
CA GLY A 54 18.27 -13.66 3.22
C GLY A 54 18.68 -13.23 1.81
N THR A 55 17.94 -12.33 1.16
CA THR A 55 18.30 -11.74 -0.14
C THR A 55 18.24 -10.22 -0.09
N ASP A 56 18.57 -9.50 -1.16
CA ASP A 56 18.31 -8.05 -1.28
C ASP A 56 17.07 -7.74 -2.12
N TYR A 57 16.30 -8.75 -2.50
CA TYR A 57 15.16 -8.59 -3.37
C TYR A 57 13.91 -8.14 -2.63
N GLN A 58 13.16 -7.26 -3.28
CA GLN A 58 12.03 -6.55 -2.69
C GLN A 58 10.85 -6.49 -3.67
N MET A 59 9.64 -6.46 -3.14
CA MET A 59 8.40 -6.36 -3.91
C MET A 59 7.35 -5.52 -3.15
N ILE A 60 6.33 -5.02 -3.84
CA ILE A 60 5.16 -4.46 -3.15
C ILE A 60 4.24 -5.59 -2.67
N PRO A 61 3.42 -5.34 -1.65
CA PRO A 61 2.34 -6.24 -1.27
C PRO A 61 1.44 -6.56 -2.45
N GLY A 62 1.13 -7.85 -2.61
CA GLY A 62 0.24 -8.33 -3.64
C GLY A 62 -0.26 -9.74 -3.33
N GLY A 63 -1.17 -10.21 -4.18
CA GLY A 63 -1.79 -11.51 -4.05
C GLY A 63 -2.69 -11.83 -5.23
N TYR A 64 -3.52 -12.83 -5.02
CA TYR A 64 -4.37 -13.41 -6.06
C TYR A 64 -5.83 -13.36 -5.61
N VAL A 65 -6.70 -13.35 -6.61
CA VAL A 65 -8.15 -13.37 -6.43
C VAL A 65 -8.60 -14.83 -6.37
N ALA A 66 -9.41 -15.21 -5.39
CA ALA A 66 -10.08 -16.51 -5.31
C ALA A 66 -11.25 -16.58 -6.32
N LYS A 67 -11.66 -17.78 -6.69
CA LYS A 67 -12.75 -17.99 -7.67
C LYS A 67 -14.13 -17.62 -7.11
N ASP A 68 -14.27 -17.62 -5.79
CA ASP A 68 -15.50 -17.40 -5.03
C ASP A 68 -15.49 -16.08 -4.24
N GLU A 69 -14.59 -15.14 -4.58
CA GLU A 69 -14.54 -13.82 -3.97
C GLU A 69 -14.67 -12.70 -5.01
N GLU A 70 -15.23 -11.57 -4.57
CA GLU A 70 -15.25 -10.34 -5.37
C GLU A 70 -13.85 -9.71 -5.40
N LEU A 71 -13.57 -8.94 -6.45
CA LEU A 71 -12.25 -8.33 -6.67
C LEU A 71 -11.84 -7.35 -5.55
N ASP A 72 -12.78 -6.49 -5.12
CA ASP A 72 -12.51 -5.51 -4.06
C ASP A 72 -12.34 -6.20 -2.70
N ASP A 73 -13.13 -7.25 -2.44
CA ASP A 73 -12.99 -8.09 -1.23
C ASP A 73 -11.62 -8.76 -1.18
N ALA A 74 -11.12 -9.25 -2.33
CA ALA A 74 -9.77 -9.77 -2.45
C ALA A 74 -8.71 -8.71 -2.11
N ALA A 75 -8.88 -7.48 -2.60
CA ALA A 75 -7.97 -6.37 -2.34
C ALA A 75 -7.90 -6.03 -0.84
N TYR A 76 -9.07 -5.97 -0.17
CA TYR A 76 -9.15 -5.77 1.27
C TYR A 76 -8.54 -6.95 2.07
N ARG A 77 -8.81 -8.18 1.66
CA ARG A 77 -8.24 -9.39 2.28
C ARG A 77 -6.72 -9.38 2.19
N ILE A 78 -6.15 -9.16 1.00
CA ILE A 78 -4.70 -9.11 0.79
C ILE A 78 -4.06 -8.01 1.63
N LEU A 79 -4.69 -6.82 1.69
CA LEU A 79 -4.22 -5.73 2.53
C LEU A 79 -4.22 -6.10 4.02
N ASN A 80 -5.30 -6.72 4.50
CA ASN A 80 -5.43 -7.17 5.88
C ASN A 80 -4.41 -8.26 6.22
N GLU A 81 -4.21 -9.24 5.34
CA GLU A 81 -3.21 -10.30 5.50
C GLU A 81 -1.80 -9.77 5.68
N ARG A 82 -1.45 -8.64 5.03
CA ARG A 82 -0.10 -8.05 5.10
C ARG A 82 0.04 -7.06 6.25
N THR A 83 -0.99 -6.28 6.53
CA THR A 83 -0.89 -5.16 7.49
C THR A 83 -1.49 -5.47 8.87
N GLY A 84 -2.39 -6.44 8.96
CA GLY A 84 -3.21 -6.71 10.14
C GLY A 84 -4.33 -5.69 10.36
N ILE A 85 -4.54 -4.75 9.43
CA ILE A 85 -5.49 -3.65 9.59
C ILE A 85 -6.74 -3.91 8.72
N SER A 86 -7.91 -3.59 9.26
CA SER A 86 -9.21 -3.67 8.55
C SER A 86 -9.79 -2.27 8.37
N ASN A 87 -10.70 -2.11 7.41
CA ASN A 87 -11.41 -0.86 7.13
C ASN A 87 -10.48 0.31 6.79
N LEU A 88 -9.50 0.05 5.92
CA LEU A 88 -8.59 1.08 5.41
C LEU A 88 -9.13 1.72 4.14
N PHE A 89 -8.70 2.96 3.88
CA PHE A 89 -8.89 3.55 2.57
C PHE A 89 -8.07 2.77 1.53
N LEU A 90 -8.75 2.38 0.46
CA LEU A 90 -8.21 1.61 -0.65
C LEU A 90 -8.85 2.10 -1.94
N GLU A 91 -8.05 2.33 -2.97
CA GLU A 91 -8.53 2.87 -4.24
C GLU A 91 -7.84 2.18 -5.42
N GLN A 92 -8.62 1.68 -6.37
CA GLN A 92 -8.10 1.16 -7.62
C GLN A 92 -7.59 2.31 -8.48
N PHE A 93 -6.34 2.24 -8.92
CA PHE A 93 -5.74 3.31 -9.74
C PHE A 93 -5.33 2.89 -11.14
N TYR A 94 -5.14 1.60 -11.38
CA TYR A 94 -4.58 1.11 -12.63
C TYR A 94 -4.86 -0.38 -12.84
N THR A 95 -4.73 -0.83 -14.10
CA THR A 95 -4.72 -2.25 -14.45
C THR A 95 -3.49 -2.53 -15.31
N SER A 96 -2.54 -3.30 -14.80
CA SER A 96 -1.31 -3.66 -15.55
C SER A 96 -1.53 -4.92 -16.38
N GLY A 97 -1.41 -4.78 -17.70
CA GLY A 97 -1.53 -5.88 -18.66
C GLY A 97 -0.24 -6.17 -19.45
N ARG A 98 0.94 -5.72 -18.99
CA ARG A 98 2.20 -5.93 -19.71
C ARG A 98 2.48 -7.42 -19.86
N VAL A 99 2.89 -7.85 -21.06
CA VAL A 99 3.08 -9.28 -21.38
C VAL A 99 4.09 -9.96 -20.45
N ASN A 100 5.15 -9.26 -20.07
CA ASN A 100 6.25 -9.78 -19.27
C ASN A 100 6.16 -9.41 -17.77
N ARG A 101 4.99 -8.95 -17.27
CA ARG A 101 4.90 -8.44 -15.89
C ARG A 101 5.10 -9.51 -14.82
N ALA A 102 4.68 -10.74 -15.09
CA ALA A 102 4.77 -11.86 -14.14
C ALA A 102 6.08 -12.65 -14.28
N THR A 103 6.97 -12.24 -15.19
CA THR A 103 8.22 -12.95 -15.48
C THR A 103 9.39 -12.18 -14.92
N ASP A 104 10.05 -12.75 -13.91
CA ASP A 104 11.30 -12.20 -13.36
C ASP A 104 12.34 -13.31 -13.20
N ILE A 105 13.45 -13.20 -13.92
CA ILE A 105 14.50 -14.22 -13.94
C ILE A 105 15.08 -14.47 -12.54
N ARG A 106 15.10 -13.43 -11.69
CA ARG A 106 15.63 -13.51 -10.33
C ARG A 106 14.81 -14.44 -9.44
N LEU A 107 13.49 -14.54 -9.68
CA LEU A 107 12.63 -15.43 -8.90
C LEU A 107 12.99 -16.89 -9.16
N LYS A 108 13.23 -17.25 -10.43
CA LYS A 108 13.67 -18.58 -10.81
C LYS A 108 14.98 -18.96 -10.14
N GLU A 109 15.96 -18.04 -10.13
CA GLU A 109 17.25 -18.25 -9.46
C GLU A 109 17.10 -18.47 -7.95
N ILE A 110 16.26 -17.69 -7.26
CA ILE A 110 16.00 -17.87 -5.82
C ILE A 110 15.42 -19.26 -5.54
N LEU A 111 14.44 -19.67 -6.35
CA LEU A 111 13.76 -20.95 -6.18
C LEU A 111 14.71 -22.12 -6.43
N GLU A 112 15.48 -22.09 -7.51
CA GLU A 112 16.47 -23.13 -7.82
C GLU A 112 17.54 -23.23 -6.72
N ASN A 113 18.04 -22.10 -6.21
CA ASN A 113 18.99 -22.08 -5.10
C ASN A 113 18.40 -22.59 -3.77
N SER A 114 17.08 -22.56 -3.61
CA SER A 114 16.39 -23.15 -2.46
C SER A 114 16.14 -24.66 -2.60
N GLY A 115 16.54 -25.26 -3.72
CA GLY A 115 16.33 -26.68 -4.03
C GLY A 115 14.96 -26.98 -4.63
N TYR A 116 14.16 -25.96 -4.94
CA TYR A 116 12.85 -26.12 -5.55
C TYR A 116 12.93 -25.86 -7.05
N VAL A 117 12.42 -26.82 -7.82
CA VAL A 117 12.33 -26.73 -9.28
C VAL A 117 10.88 -26.49 -9.66
N MET A 118 10.64 -25.37 -10.34
CA MET A 118 9.30 -25.05 -10.85
C MET A 118 8.83 -26.12 -11.85
N PRO A 119 7.66 -26.75 -11.64
CA PRO A 119 7.10 -27.69 -12.61
C PRO A 119 6.82 -26.99 -13.95
N GLU A 120 7.13 -27.64 -15.06
CA GLU A 120 6.84 -27.08 -16.39
C GLU A 120 5.33 -26.90 -16.60
N GLY A 121 4.93 -25.79 -17.22
CA GLY A 121 3.52 -25.51 -17.53
C GLY A 121 2.66 -25.21 -16.30
N ASN A 122 3.30 -24.85 -15.18
CA ASN A 122 2.58 -24.47 -13.96
C ASN A 122 1.74 -23.20 -14.18
N TRP A 123 0.72 -23.03 -13.34
CA TRP A 123 -0.21 -21.89 -13.44
C TRP A 123 0.45 -20.53 -13.17
N PHE A 124 1.55 -20.50 -12.40
CA PHE A 124 2.27 -19.29 -12.02
C PHE A 124 3.10 -18.70 -13.18
N GLU A 125 3.49 -19.53 -14.16
CA GLU A 125 4.18 -19.08 -15.38
C GLU A 125 3.25 -18.47 -16.44
N GLN A 126 1.93 -18.50 -16.20
CA GLN A 126 0.97 -17.92 -17.12
C GLN A 126 1.08 -16.39 -17.16
N ARG A 127 0.53 -15.77 -18.21
CA ARG A 127 0.40 -14.31 -18.27
C ARG A 127 -0.61 -13.86 -17.21
N PHE A 128 -0.26 -12.83 -16.44
CA PHE A 128 -1.17 -12.17 -15.50
C PHE A 128 -1.56 -10.78 -15.97
N ILE A 129 -2.78 -10.39 -15.63
CA ILE A 129 -3.24 -9.01 -15.52
C ILE A 129 -3.33 -8.69 -14.03
N SER A 130 -2.80 -7.55 -13.61
CA SER A 130 -2.99 -7.08 -12.23
C SER A 130 -3.93 -5.91 -12.15
N VAL A 131 -4.88 -5.98 -11.22
CA VAL A 131 -5.66 -4.82 -10.80
C VAL A 131 -4.93 -4.17 -9.64
N CYS A 132 -4.52 -2.92 -9.82
CA CYS A 132 -3.62 -2.24 -8.90
C CYS A 132 -4.39 -1.26 -8.02
N TYR A 133 -4.16 -1.35 -6.71
CA TYR A 133 -4.75 -0.49 -5.70
C TYR A 133 -3.67 0.30 -4.96
N TYR A 134 -4.03 1.45 -4.40
CA TYR A 134 -3.21 2.09 -3.40
C TYR A 134 -3.98 2.29 -2.10
N ALA A 135 -3.26 2.24 -0.98
CA ALA A 135 -3.81 2.42 0.36
C ALA A 135 -3.08 3.53 1.10
N LEU A 136 -3.79 4.22 1.99
CA LEU A 136 -3.23 5.22 2.90
C LEU A 136 -3.40 4.73 4.32
N ILE A 137 -2.29 4.56 5.04
CA ILE A 137 -2.31 3.98 6.39
C ILE A 137 -1.37 4.73 7.34
N ASP A 138 -1.66 4.65 8.63
CA ASP A 138 -0.68 4.96 9.67
C ASP A 138 0.28 3.78 9.81
N SER A 139 1.56 4.00 9.54
CA SER A 139 2.60 2.98 9.67
C SER A 139 2.73 2.37 11.07
N SER A 140 2.33 3.09 12.13
CA SER A 140 2.37 2.58 13.51
C SER A 140 1.31 1.51 13.78
N MET A 141 0.26 1.48 12.95
CA MET A 141 -0.82 0.50 13.04
C MET A 141 -0.49 -0.81 12.31
N VAL A 142 0.53 -0.81 11.45
CA VAL A 142 0.96 -2.02 10.75
C VAL A 142 1.54 -2.99 11.76
N LYS A 143 0.92 -4.16 11.83
CA LYS A 143 1.45 -5.31 12.55
C LYS A 143 1.90 -6.29 11.48
N PRO A 144 3.21 -6.34 11.16
CA PRO A 144 3.72 -7.25 10.15
C PRO A 144 3.25 -8.67 10.46
N ASN A 145 2.32 -9.17 9.65
CA ASN A 145 1.95 -10.56 9.70
C ASN A 145 2.87 -11.28 8.72
N SER A 146 3.93 -11.87 9.25
CA SER A 146 4.86 -12.71 8.52
C SER A 146 4.86 -14.06 9.22
N PRO A 147 3.84 -14.92 9.00
CA PRO A 147 3.67 -16.18 9.73
C PRO A 147 4.90 -17.09 9.73
N SER A 148 5.85 -16.85 8.83
CA SER A 148 7.09 -17.62 8.65
C SER A 148 8.39 -16.80 8.73
N GLY A 149 8.32 -15.46 8.88
CA GLY A 149 9.51 -14.60 8.85
C GLY A 149 10.20 -14.47 7.47
N PHE A 150 9.51 -14.81 6.38
CA PHE A 150 10.07 -14.76 5.01
C PHE A 150 10.18 -13.36 4.42
N PHE A 151 9.29 -12.48 4.86
CA PHE A 151 9.30 -11.09 4.44
C PHE A 151 9.69 -10.20 5.61
N GLU A 152 10.70 -9.37 5.39
CA GLU A 152 10.97 -8.18 6.20
C GLU A 152 10.18 -7.01 5.62
N TYR A 153 9.41 -6.33 6.48
CA TYR A 153 8.61 -5.18 6.10
C TYR A 153 9.46 -3.92 6.20
N ARG A 154 9.55 -3.15 5.10
CA ARG A 154 10.38 -1.94 5.05
C ARG A 154 9.58 -0.78 4.47
N TRP A 155 9.72 0.39 5.08
CA TRP A 155 9.20 1.64 4.55
C TRP A 155 10.33 2.37 3.84
N LEU A 156 10.15 2.65 2.55
CA LEU A 156 11.16 3.29 1.71
C LEU A 156 10.62 4.55 1.06
N ASP A 157 11.51 5.48 0.74
CA ASP A 157 11.20 6.65 -0.07
C ASP A 157 10.91 6.21 -1.52
N PRO A 158 9.74 6.53 -2.11
CA PRO A 158 9.39 6.13 -3.46
C PRO A 158 10.35 6.67 -4.53
N ASP A 159 11.08 7.76 -4.28
CA ASP A 159 12.05 8.31 -5.23
C ASP A 159 13.44 7.67 -5.13
N SER A 160 13.69 6.89 -4.09
CA SER A 160 14.99 6.26 -3.82
C SER A 160 14.87 4.75 -3.63
N LEU A 161 14.04 4.12 -4.46
CA LEU A 161 13.81 2.68 -4.43
C LEU A 161 14.93 1.89 -5.14
N PRO A 162 15.28 0.69 -4.65
CA PRO A 162 16.05 -0.26 -5.42
C PRO A 162 15.20 -0.83 -6.58
N VAL A 163 15.83 -1.65 -7.43
CA VAL A 163 15.10 -2.39 -8.47
C VAL A 163 14.27 -3.49 -7.81
N LEU A 164 12.96 -3.26 -7.75
CA LEU A 164 11.98 -4.18 -7.21
C LEU A 164 11.71 -5.33 -8.20
N PHE A 165 11.10 -6.40 -7.71
CA PHE A 165 10.57 -7.48 -8.52
C PHE A 165 9.54 -7.00 -9.53
N PHE A 166 9.44 -7.72 -10.66
CA PHE A 166 8.40 -7.53 -11.68
C PHE A 166 8.38 -6.09 -12.25
N ASP A 167 7.19 -5.52 -12.46
CA ASP A 167 6.99 -4.14 -12.89
C ASP A 167 6.72 -3.17 -11.72
N HIS A 168 7.09 -3.53 -10.48
CA HIS A 168 6.64 -2.83 -9.28
C HIS A 168 7.15 -1.38 -9.15
N ASN A 169 8.38 -1.06 -9.58
CA ASN A 169 8.84 0.35 -9.60
C ASN A 169 7.91 1.22 -10.46
N MET A 170 7.44 0.69 -11.60
CA MET A 170 6.50 1.39 -12.48
C MET A 170 5.13 1.56 -11.82
N LEU A 171 4.66 0.56 -11.08
CA LEU A 171 3.38 0.62 -10.37
C LEU A 171 3.41 1.66 -9.24
N ILE A 172 4.51 1.73 -8.49
CA ILE A 172 4.69 2.75 -7.44
C ILE A 172 4.67 4.16 -8.04
N ASN A 173 5.41 4.41 -9.12
CA ASN A 173 5.44 5.72 -9.78
C ASN A 173 4.02 6.16 -10.21
N ARG A 174 3.26 5.25 -10.84
CA ARG A 174 1.86 5.50 -11.21
C ARG A 174 0.97 5.75 -9.99
N ALA A 175 1.16 5.02 -8.91
CA ALA A 175 0.40 5.21 -7.68
C ALA A 175 0.71 6.57 -7.02
N VAL A 176 1.97 7.04 -7.04
CA VAL A 176 2.34 8.38 -6.55
C VAL A 176 1.68 9.48 -7.39
N GLU A 177 1.70 9.34 -8.71
CA GLU A 177 0.99 10.26 -9.62
C GLU A 177 -0.51 10.28 -9.33
N ARG A 178 -1.14 9.10 -9.17
CA ARG A 178 -2.55 8.99 -8.83
C ARG A 178 -2.84 9.63 -7.48
N LEU A 179 -2.05 9.32 -6.44
CA LEU A 179 -2.23 9.87 -5.10
C LEU A 179 -2.20 11.41 -5.14
N ARG A 180 -1.26 12.01 -5.88
CA ARG A 180 -1.19 13.48 -6.03
C ARG A 180 -2.47 14.06 -6.66
N ILE A 181 -3.04 13.38 -7.66
CA ILE A 181 -4.33 13.77 -8.26
C ILE A 181 -5.47 13.66 -7.23
N ASP A 182 -5.53 12.54 -6.51
CA ASP A 182 -6.59 12.28 -5.54
C ASP A 182 -6.50 13.18 -4.30
N MET A 183 -5.30 13.65 -3.92
CA MET A 183 -5.12 14.66 -2.88
C MET A 183 -5.81 15.99 -3.20
N ASP A 184 -5.87 16.37 -4.47
CA ASP A 184 -6.53 17.60 -4.91
C ASP A 184 -8.01 17.38 -5.27
N GLN A 185 -8.35 16.24 -5.90
CA GLN A 185 -9.71 15.98 -6.42
C GLN A 185 -10.65 15.34 -5.39
N LYS A 186 -10.13 14.38 -4.62
CA LYS A 186 -10.90 13.58 -3.66
C LYS A 186 -10.56 13.91 -2.21
N LEU A 187 -9.53 14.75 -2.00
CA LEU A 187 -9.08 15.20 -0.68
C LEU A 187 -8.66 14.04 0.24
N VAL A 188 -8.12 12.95 -0.33
CA VAL A 188 -7.79 11.70 0.40
C VAL A 188 -6.72 11.85 1.50
N GLY A 189 -6.08 13.02 1.61
CA GLY A 189 -5.03 13.30 2.59
C GLY A 189 -5.46 13.18 4.05
N PHE A 190 -6.78 13.19 4.34
CA PHE A 190 -7.27 12.95 5.69
C PHE A 190 -6.99 11.53 6.19
N ASN A 191 -6.87 10.54 5.30
CA ASN A 191 -6.55 9.16 5.68
C ASN A 191 -5.12 9.00 6.20
N LEU A 192 -4.29 10.05 6.07
CA LEU A 192 -2.93 10.13 6.60
C LEU A 192 -2.84 10.99 7.88
N LEU A 193 -3.97 11.44 8.42
CA LEU A 193 -4.06 12.30 9.59
C LEU A 193 -4.88 11.63 10.69
N ASN A 194 -4.67 12.09 11.93
CA ASN A 194 -5.56 11.77 13.05
C ASN A 194 -6.95 12.40 12.82
N GLU A 195 -7.96 11.95 13.57
CA GLU A 195 -9.32 12.49 13.52
C GLU A 195 -9.36 14.02 13.65
N THR A 196 -8.50 14.56 14.51
CA THR A 196 -8.26 16.01 14.65
C THR A 196 -6.81 16.34 14.38
N PHE A 197 -6.58 17.43 13.66
CA PHE A 197 -5.24 17.84 13.24
C PHE A 197 -5.13 19.36 13.17
N THR A 198 -3.91 19.89 13.20
CA THR A 198 -3.60 21.29 12.95
C THR A 198 -3.45 21.55 11.45
N MET A 199 -3.65 22.81 11.04
CA MET A 199 -3.39 23.21 9.64
C MET A 199 -1.95 22.94 9.19
N ASN A 200 -1.00 22.94 10.15
CA ASN A 200 0.40 22.63 9.85
C ASN A 200 0.61 21.14 9.57
N GLU A 201 -0.05 20.25 10.32
CA GLU A 201 -0.01 18.80 10.05
C GLU A 201 -0.64 18.48 8.69
N LEU A 202 -1.79 19.06 8.37
CA LEU A 202 -2.41 18.94 7.05
C LEU A 202 -1.46 19.44 5.94
N GLN A 203 -0.83 20.60 6.14
CA GLN A 203 0.16 21.12 5.18
C GLN A 203 1.33 20.15 5.02
N SER A 204 1.90 19.64 6.11
CA SER A 204 3.03 18.69 6.07
C SER A 204 2.70 17.42 5.28
N VAL A 205 1.46 16.90 5.38
CA VAL A 205 1.02 15.75 4.56
C VAL A 205 1.03 16.10 3.08
N TYR A 206 0.47 17.25 2.69
CA TYR A 206 0.51 17.69 1.29
C TYR A 206 1.96 17.91 0.82
N GLU A 207 2.80 18.57 1.61
CA GLU A 207 4.21 18.79 1.26
C GLU A 207 4.98 17.47 1.10
N ALA A 208 4.68 16.47 1.94
CA ALA A 208 5.30 15.15 1.86
C ALA A 208 4.91 14.40 0.59
N VAL A 209 3.63 14.45 0.19
CA VAL A 209 3.13 13.77 -1.02
C VAL A 209 3.59 14.46 -2.31
N PHE A 210 3.54 15.79 -2.32
CA PHE A 210 3.94 16.60 -3.49
C PHE A 210 5.45 16.88 -3.55
N GLN A 211 6.20 16.54 -2.49
CA GLN A 211 7.63 16.82 -2.33
C GLN A 211 8.00 18.27 -2.62
N ASN A 212 7.11 19.18 -2.23
CA ASN A 212 7.27 20.60 -2.48
C ASN A 212 6.80 21.37 -1.25
N LYS A 213 7.44 22.51 -0.98
CA LYS A 213 7.03 23.41 0.09
C LYS A 213 5.91 24.33 -0.37
N PHE A 214 4.88 24.46 0.44
CA PHE A 214 3.78 25.37 0.21
C PHE A 214 3.93 26.63 1.07
N SER A 215 3.51 27.77 0.54
CA SER A 215 3.37 28.97 1.37
C SER A 215 2.26 28.72 2.39
N ARG A 216 2.58 28.82 3.68
CA ARG A 216 1.64 28.63 4.80
C ARG A 216 0.35 29.45 4.62
N ALA A 217 0.48 30.71 4.23
CA ALA A 217 -0.66 31.61 4.04
C ALA A 217 -1.54 31.17 2.86
N ASN A 218 -0.93 30.77 1.74
CA ASN A 218 -1.67 30.32 0.56
C ASN A 218 -2.35 28.98 0.79
N PHE A 219 -1.64 28.03 1.40
CA PHE A 219 -2.18 26.72 1.74
C PHE A 219 -3.37 26.84 2.68
N GLN A 220 -3.21 27.57 3.79
CA GLN A 220 -4.28 27.79 4.75
C GLN A 220 -5.49 28.49 4.10
N ARG A 221 -5.27 29.51 3.26
CA ARG A 221 -6.35 30.18 2.53
C ARG A 221 -7.08 29.22 1.58
N LYS A 222 -6.35 28.40 0.81
CA LYS A 222 -6.93 27.39 -0.10
C LYS A 222 -7.79 26.40 0.70
N MET A 223 -7.23 25.77 1.73
CA MET A 223 -7.92 24.74 2.52
C MET A 223 -9.17 25.28 3.23
N LEU A 224 -9.11 26.50 3.78
CA LEU A 224 -10.28 27.13 4.40
C LEU A 224 -11.35 27.54 3.37
N SER A 225 -10.96 27.93 2.15
CA SER A 225 -11.92 28.30 1.11
C SER A 225 -12.73 27.12 0.56
N LEU A 226 -12.25 25.89 0.75
CA LEU A 226 -12.99 24.69 0.35
C LEU A 226 -14.21 24.43 1.26
N ASP A 227 -14.28 25.08 2.43
CA ASP A 227 -15.35 24.91 3.42
C ASP A 227 -15.60 23.44 3.83
N ILE A 228 -14.56 22.61 3.78
CA ILE A 228 -14.58 21.19 4.16
C ILE A 228 -14.12 20.94 5.60
N LEU A 229 -13.61 21.97 6.29
CA LEU A 229 -13.04 21.86 7.62
C LEU A 229 -13.95 22.50 8.67
N GLU A 230 -14.15 21.79 9.77
CA GLU A 230 -14.66 22.33 11.03
C GLU A 230 -13.46 22.80 11.86
N ARG A 231 -13.49 24.05 12.34
CA ARG A 231 -12.48 24.56 13.29
C ARG A 231 -12.91 24.20 14.72
N LEU A 232 -11.99 23.60 15.46
CA LEU A 232 -12.16 23.21 16.86
C LEU A 232 -11.35 24.12 17.79
N ASP A 233 -11.23 23.72 19.05
CA ASP A 233 -10.43 24.41 20.06
C ASP A 233 -8.94 24.47 19.71
N LYS A 234 -8.22 25.32 20.44
CA LYS A 234 -6.77 25.42 20.30
C LYS A 234 -6.07 24.23 20.96
N LEU A 235 -5.00 23.76 20.33
CA LEU A 235 -4.10 22.75 20.88
C LEU A 235 -3.16 23.39 21.91
N TYR A 236 -3.49 23.30 23.18
CA TYR A 236 -2.66 23.81 24.28
C TYR A 236 -1.64 22.76 24.73
N THR A 237 -0.36 22.99 24.47
CA THR A 237 0.75 22.11 24.89
C THR A 237 1.52 22.65 26.10
N GLY A 238 0.96 23.62 26.84
CA GLY A 238 1.56 24.19 28.05
C GLY A 238 2.62 25.28 27.83
N GLY A 239 2.94 25.64 26.57
CA GLY A 239 3.91 26.70 26.23
C GLY A 239 3.28 28.05 25.86
N SER A 240 3.95 29.15 26.23
CA SER A 240 3.54 30.53 25.90
C SER A 240 3.98 30.94 24.49
N HIS A 241 3.37 30.36 23.46
CA HIS A 241 3.26 30.98 22.13
C HIS A 241 1.99 30.45 21.44
N LYS A 242 1.29 31.32 20.68
CA LYS A 242 -0.03 31.11 20.05
C LYS A 242 -0.32 29.64 19.67
N ALA A 243 -1.06 28.95 20.54
CA ALA A 243 -1.55 27.60 20.28
C ALA A 243 -2.31 27.54 18.94
N PRO A 244 -1.98 26.58 18.04
CA PRO A 244 -2.69 26.42 16.78
C PRO A 244 -4.12 25.93 17.03
N TYR A 245 -5.03 26.24 16.12
CA TYR A 245 -6.37 25.62 16.13
C TYR A 245 -6.28 24.18 15.62
N LEU A 246 -7.08 23.31 16.23
CA LEU A 246 -7.40 22.01 15.68
C LEU A 246 -8.52 22.14 14.64
N TYR A 247 -8.54 21.18 13.72
CA TYR A 247 -9.51 21.04 12.66
C TYR A 247 -9.88 19.58 12.52
N ARG A 248 -11.04 19.34 11.93
CA ARG A 248 -11.52 18.02 11.47
C ARG A 248 -12.29 18.21 10.17
N PHE A 249 -12.32 17.19 9.31
CA PHE A 249 -13.14 17.21 8.10
C PHE A 249 -14.62 17.09 8.46
N LYS A 250 -15.48 17.85 7.77
CA LYS A 250 -16.94 17.75 7.94
C LYS A 250 -17.42 16.38 7.47
N GLN A 251 -18.28 15.72 8.27
CA GLN A 251 -18.75 14.34 8.08
C GLN A 251 -19.33 14.05 6.68
N SER A 252 -19.98 15.02 6.03
CA SER A 252 -20.56 14.83 4.68
C SER A 252 -19.54 14.73 3.54
N GLN A 253 -18.26 14.97 3.84
CA GLN A 253 -17.15 14.95 2.87
C GLN A 253 -16.18 13.78 3.11
N VAL A 254 -16.43 12.98 4.16
CA VAL A 254 -15.65 11.79 4.50
C VAL A 254 -16.51 10.57 4.13
N GLY A 255 -16.68 10.35 2.82
CA GLY A 255 -17.50 9.25 2.30
C GLY A 255 -16.66 8.27 1.50
N PHE A 256 -16.48 7.07 2.05
CA PHE A 256 -16.39 5.82 1.31
C PHE A 256 -17.59 4.98 1.71
#